data_AF-A0A1B8Z8G8-F1
#
_entry.id   AF-A0A1B8Z8G8-F1
#
_cell.length_a   1.000
_cell.length_b   1.000
_cell.length_c   1.000
_cell.angle_alpha   90.00
_cell.angle_beta   90.00
_cell.angle_gamma   90.00
#
_symmetry.space_group_name_H-M   'P 1'
#
loop_
_entity.id
_entity.type
_entity.pdbx_description
1 polymer ?
#
loop_
_entity_poly.entity_id
_entity_poly.type
_entity_poly.pdbx_seq_one_letter_code
_entity_poly.pdbx_strand_id
1 'polypeptide(L)'
;MDLLSIFKMQLYLDKNDELSSCTKNDSLYFVFKKNMILKLDTLKKRGNYDLIESVFAPKIEFYAINLSFNKNKNLDDVKKMTKNEANCLGIFSGTFDKYILAIDNKTRRSYRIVGFNSNDFLSFLSDYLEYYNEHNDKKLTSNSFLKNYYVEGIDFKCLYNGLHSDEIDRKKYPCLQRVNDPILIR
;
A
#
# COMPACT_ATOMS: atom_id res chain seq x y z
N MET A 1 8.37 -4.44 -15.82
CA MET A 1 7.05 -4.08 -15.29
C MET A 1 7.13 -2.68 -14.71
N ASP A 2 6.25 -1.77 -15.11
CA ASP A 2 6.24 -0.39 -14.60
C ASP A 2 5.55 -0.30 -13.22
N LEU A 3 5.80 0.78 -12.47
CA LEU A 3 5.29 0.99 -11.11
C LEU A 3 3.76 1.03 -11.06
N LEU A 4 3.13 1.61 -12.08
CA LEU A 4 1.68 1.70 -12.17
C LEU A 4 1.06 0.30 -12.34
N SER A 5 1.71 -0.57 -13.12
CA SER A 5 1.32 -1.98 -13.24
C SER A 5 1.49 -2.76 -11.94
N ILE A 6 2.55 -2.52 -11.16
CA ILE A 6 2.72 -3.11 -9.81
C ILE A 6 1.53 -2.71 -8.93
N PHE A 7 1.22 -1.42 -8.88
CA PHE A 7 0.10 -0.91 -8.08
C PHE A 7 -1.24 -1.51 -8.48
N LYS A 8 -1.54 -1.51 -9.79
CA LYS A 8 -2.79 -2.09 -10.30
C LYS A 8 -2.91 -3.56 -9.90
N MET A 9 -1.82 -4.33 -10.00
CA MET A 9 -1.81 -5.72 -9.56
C MET A 9 -2.08 -5.84 -8.06
N GLN A 10 -1.40 -5.07 -7.22
CA GLN A 10 -1.58 -5.12 -5.78
C GLN A 10 -3.01 -4.74 -5.35
N LEU A 11 -3.59 -3.69 -5.95
CA LEU A 11 -4.98 -3.30 -5.70
C LEU A 11 -5.98 -4.38 -6.13
N TYR A 12 -5.76 -4.96 -7.31
CA TYR A 12 -6.60 -6.02 -7.83
C TYR A 12 -6.56 -7.26 -6.91
N LEU A 13 -5.39 -7.63 -6.40
CA LEU A 13 -5.21 -8.75 -5.49
C LEU A 13 -5.73 -8.47 -4.07
N ASP A 14 -5.60 -7.24 -3.56
CA ASP A 14 -5.97 -6.90 -2.18
C ASP A 14 -7.47 -7.02 -1.89
N LYS A 15 -8.33 -6.85 -2.91
CA LYS A 15 -9.78 -6.91 -2.73
C LYS A 15 -10.25 -8.32 -2.34
N ASN A 16 -10.57 -8.56 -1.08
CA ASN A 16 -11.06 -9.86 -0.63
C ASN A 16 -12.55 -10.06 -0.97
N ASP A 17 -12.86 -11.30 -1.35
CA ASP A 17 -14.12 -11.81 -1.92
C ASP A 17 -15.29 -11.93 -0.93
N GLU A 18 -15.31 -11.18 0.18
CA GLU A 18 -16.32 -11.40 1.24
C GLU A 18 -17.77 -11.09 0.78
N LEU A 19 -17.94 -10.37 -0.33
CA LEU A 19 -19.24 -9.95 -0.87
C LEU A 19 -19.62 -10.58 -2.22
N SER A 20 -18.78 -11.40 -2.85
CA SER A 20 -19.12 -11.97 -4.17
C SER A 20 -18.42 -13.29 -4.45
N SER A 21 -19.16 -14.24 -5.03
CA SER A 21 -18.68 -15.50 -5.62
C SER A 21 -17.78 -15.29 -6.86
N CYS A 22 -16.93 -14.28 -6.85
CA CYS A 22 -16.13 -13.86 -7.99
C CYS A 22 -14.77 -14.51 -7.97
N THR A 23 -14.41 -15.20 -9.05
CA THR A 23 -13.05 -15.69 -9.24
C THR A 23 -12.25 -14.66 -10.02
N LYS A 24 -11.27 -14.04 -9.38
CA LYS A 24 -10.31 -13.17 -10.06
C LYS A 24 -9.59 -13.94 -11.17
N ASN A 25 -9.54 -13.36 -12.36
CA ASN A 25 -8.86 -13.94 -13.51
C ASN A 25 -8.19 -12.84 -14.37
N ASP A 26 -7.45 -13.27 -15.39
CA ASP A 26 -6.70 -12.36 -16.27
C ASP A 26 -7.60 -11.44 -17.11
N SER A 27 -8.80 -11.92 -17.50
CA SER A 27 -9.76 -11.11 -18.26
C SER A 27 -10.28 -9.94 -17.42
N LEU A 28 -10.63 -10.22 -16.16
CA LEU A 28 -11.05 -9.21 -15.20
C LEU A 28 -9.92 -8.25 -14.84
N TYR A 29 -8.69 -8.76 -14.69
CA TYR A 29 -7.53 -7.90 -14.49
C TYR A 29 -7.31 -6.97 -15.69
N PHE A 30 -7.47 -7.45 -16.92
CA PHE A 30 -7.33 -6.61 -18.12
C PHE A 30 -8.36 -5.48 -18.14
N VAL A 31 -9.61 -5.77 -17.82
CA VAL A 31 -10.67 -4.77 -17.71
C VAL A 31 -10.39 -3.79 -16.58
N PHE A 32 -10.00 -4.26 -15.40
CA PHE A 32 -9.58 -3.43 -14.27
C PHE A 32 -8.44 -2.50 -14.67
N LYS A 33 -7.37 -3.04 -15.25
CA LYS A 33 -6.17 -2.32 -15.65
C LYS A 33 -6.48 -1.24 -16.68
N LYS A 34 -7.38 -1.51 -17.63
CA LYS A 34 -7.78 -0.56 -18.69
C LYS A 34 -8.58 0.62 -18.15
N ASN A 35 -9.45 0.37 -17.16
CA ASN A 35 -10.40 1.38 -16.68
C ASN A 35 -9.91 2.14 -15.43
N MET A 36 -8.95 1.58 -14.70
CA MET A 36 -8.40 2.24 -13.52
C MET A 36 -7.35 3.29 -13.90
N ILE A 37 -7.66 4.55 -13.62
CA ILE A 37 -6.71 5.67 -13.73
C ILE A 37 -6.11 5.90 -12.35
N LEU A 38 -4.80 5.73 -12.27
CA LEU A 38 -4.03 5.93 -11.04
C LEU A 38 -3.13 7.14 -11.24
N LYS A 39 -3.16 8.07 -10.29
CA LYS A 39 -2.16 9.13 -10.19
C LYS A 39 -1.20 8.76 -9.07
N LEU A 40 0.05 8.48 -9.44
CA LEU A 40 1.12 8.17 -8.50
C LEU A 40 1.76 9.45 -8.01
N ASP A 41 1.86 9.59 -6.69
CA ASP A 41 2.64 10.64 -6.04
C ASP A 41 3.77 9.99 -5.25
N THR A 42 5.01 10.37 -5.55
CA THR A 42 6.17 9.93 -4.75
C THR A 42 6.18 10.69 -3.43
N LEU A 43 6.21 9.97 -2.33
CA LEU A 43 6.22 10.56 -1.00
C LEU A 43 7.62 11.00 -0.60
N LYS A 44 7.70 12.18 0.00
CA LYS A 44 8.96 12.75 0.48
C LYS A 44 9.40 12.02 1.75
N LYS A 45 10.69 11.68 1.79
CA LYS A 45 11.38 11.14 2.95
C LYS A 45 12.06 12.27 3.71
N ARG A 46 12.08 12.22 5.04
CA ARG A 46 12.87 13.13 5.90
C ARG A 46 13.49 12.32 7.03
N GLY A 47 14.69 12.70 7.44
CA GLY A 47 15.41 12.08 8.56
C GLY A 47 16.79 12.70 8.74
N ASN A 48 17.17 12.95 9.99
CA ASN A 48 18.39 13.67 10.37
C ASN A 48 19.56 12.74 10.74
N TYR A 49 19.38 11.43 10.63
CA TYR A 49 20.46 10.46 10.78
C TYR A 49 20.99 10.16 9.38
N ASP A 50 22.31 9.97 9.23
CA ASP A 50 23.05 9.65 7.99
C ASP A 50 22.48 8.47 7.15
N LEU A 51 21.37 7.88 7.56
CA LEU A 51 20.62 6.79 6.95
C LEU A 51 20.07 7.10 5.56
N ILE A 52 19.72 8.36 5.24
CA ILE A 52 19.15 8.71 3.92
C ILE A 52 20.26 9.05 2.91
N GLU A 53 21.40 9.55 3.41
CA GLU A 53 22.53 10.00 2.59
C GLU A 53 23.62 8.92 2.43
N SER A 54 23.59 7.85 3.25
CA SER A 54 24.46 6.69 3.06
C SER A 54 24.22 6.02 1.71
N VAL A 55 25.30 5.77 0.96
CA VAL A 55 25.27 4.99 -0.30
C VAL A 55 24.74 3.57 -0.08
N PHE A 56 24.84 3.07 1.15
CA PHE A 56 24.39 1.75 1.59
C PHE A 56 22.97 1.76 2.17
N ALA A 57 22.26 2.88 2.12
CA ALA A 57 20.85 2.93 2.45
C ALA A 57 20.03 2.10 1.45
N PRO A 58 19.05 1.29 1.92
CA PRO A 58 18.09 0.65 1.03
C PRO A 58 17.44 1.68 0.10
N LYS A 59 17.46 1.43 -1.21
CA LYS A 59 16.86 2.31 -2.24
C LYS A 59 15.36 2.08 -2.32
N ILE A 60 14.66 2.47 -1.25
CA ILE A 60 13.22 2.36 -1.13
C ILE A 60 12.56 3.66 -1.59
N GLU A 61 11.56 3.54 -2.46
CA GLU A 61 10.64 4.63 -2.79
C GLU A 61 9.24 4.32 -2.27
N PHE A 62 8.59 5.36 -1.76
CA PHE A 62 7.23 5.29 -1.28
C PHE A 62 6.34 6.00 -2.28
N TYR A 63 5.30 5.31 -2.69
CA TYR A 63 4.34 5.82 -3.66
C TYR A 63 2.98 5.81 -3.01
N ALA A 64 2.27 6.91 -3.20
CA ALA A 64 0.87 7.01 -2.91
C ALA A 64 0.08 7.00 -4.21
N ILE A 65 -1.13 6.49 -4.13
CA ILE A 65 -2.13 6.69 -5.16
C ILE A 65 -3.36 7.29 -4.51
N ASN A 66 -3.86 8.35 -5.16
CA ASN A 66 -5.22 8.81 -4.95
C ASN A 66 -6.10 8.19 -6.03
N LEU A 67 -7.18 7.54 -5.60
CA LEU A 67 -8.10 6.86 -6.49
C LEU A 67 -9.11 7.84 -7.08
N SER A 68 -8.88 8.28 -8.31
CA SER A 68 -9.91 8.95 -9.10
C SER A 68 -10.54 7.98 -10.08
N PHE A 69 -11.78 7.57 -9.86
CA PHE A 69 -12.53 6.79 -10.85
C PHE A 69 -13.04 7.73 -11.94
N ASN A 70 -12.65 7.50 -13.20
CA ASN A 70 -13.26 8.24 -14.30
C ASN A 70 -14.64 7.64 -14.58
N LYS A 71 -15.70 8.28 -14.07
CA LYS A 71 -17.08 7.87 -14.33
C LYS A 71 -17.45 7.89 -15.83
N ASN A 72 -16.63 8.52 -16.68
CA ASN A 72 -17.00 8.87 -18.05
C ASN A 72 -16.20 8.19 -19.17
N LYS A 73 -15.45 7.11 -18.94
CA LYS A 73 -14.79 6.38 -20.06
C LYS A 73 -15.03 4.86 -20.02
N ASN A 74 -15.49 4.34 -21.17
CA ASN A 74 -15.80 2.96 -21.55
C ASN A 74 -16.94 2.27 -20.80
N LEU A 75 -18.15 2.86 -20.87
CA LEU A 75 -19.38 2.16 -20.50
C LEU A 75 -19.55 0.83 -21.26
N ASP A 76 -19.03 0.70 -22.49
CA ASP A 76 -19.31 -0.49 -23.32
C ASP A 76 -18.55 -1.74 -22.88
N ASP A 77 -17.36 -1.60 -22.28
CA ASP A 77 -16.65 -2.75 -21.68
C ASP A 77 -17.27 -3.15 -20.34
N VAL A 78 -17.72 -2.16 -19.54
CA VAL A 78 -18.40 -2.39 -18.26
C VAL A 78 -19.80 -2.98 -18.46
N LYS A 79 -20.53 -2.57 -19.51
CA LYS A 79 -21.85 -3.10 -19.88
C LYS A 79 -21.82 -4.58 -20.28
N LYS A 80 -20.67 -5.10 -20.73
CA LYS A 80 -20.48 -6.50 -21.09
C LYS A 80 -20.16 -7.39 -19.87
N MET A 81 -19.88 -6.79 -18.71
CA MET A 81 -19.57 -7.52 -17.50
C MET A 81 -20.87 -8.06 -16.87
N THR A 82 -20.80 -9.28 -16.36
CA THR A 82 -21.87 -9.80 -15.50
C THR A 82 -21.94 -9.00 -14.19
N LYS A 83 -23.09 -9.06 -13.52
CA LYS A 83 -23.29 -8.41 -12.21
C LYS A 83 -22.22 -8.81 -11.19
N ASN A 84 -21.76 -10.07 -11.24
CA ASN A 84 -20.71 -10.58 -10.37
C ASN A 84 -19.37 -9.91 -10.67
N GLU A 85 -18.98 -9.87 -11.95
CA GLU A 85 -17.73 -9.25 -12.41
C GLU A 85 -17.66 -7.75 -12.08
N ALA A 86 -18.77 -7.03 -12.25
CA ALA A 86 -18.87 -5.62 -11.86
C ALA A 86 -18.66 -5.41 -10.35
N ASN A 87 -19.15 -6.33 -9.51
CA ASN A 87 -18.92 -6.30 -8.07
C ASN A 87 -17.44 -6.54 -7.70
N CYS A 88 -16.72 -7.37 -8.47
CA CYS A 88 -15.27 -7.56 -8.29
C CYS A 88 -14.48 -6.29 -8.62
N LEU A 89 -14.98 -5.43 -9.49
CA LEU A 89 -14.40 -4.09 -9.72
C LEU A 89 -14.88 -3.04 -8.72
N GLY A 90 -16.04 -3.28 -8.09
CA GLY A 90 -16.71 -2.56 -7.00
C GLY A 90 -15.89 -1.44 -6.36
N ILE A 91 -16.39 -0.23 -6.63
CA ILE A 91 -15.86 1.09 -6.34
C ILE A 91 -15.65 1.28 -4.84
N PHE A 92 -14.43 1.67 -4.46
CA PHE A 92 -14.01 2.05 -3.11
C PHE A 92 -14.98 3.09 -2.52
N SER A 93 -15.65 2.75 -1.43
CA SER A 93 -16.67 3.59 -0.78
C SER A 93 -16.26 4.14 0.59
N GLY A 94 -15.03 3.88 1.02
CA GLY A 94 -14.52 4.39 2.31
C GLY A 94 -13.93 5.78 2.23
N THR A 95 -13.67 6.37 3.40
CA THR A 95 -13.17 7.74 3.60
C THR A 95 -11.64 7.88 3.50
N PHE A 96 -10.92 6.77 3.32
CA PHE A 96 -9.48 6.78 3.06
C PHE A 96 -9.22 6.45 1.60
N ASP A 97 -8.86 7.44 0.80
CA ASP A 97 -8.67 7.27 -0.65
C ASP A 97 -7.23 6.90 -1.02
N LYS A 98 -6.38 6.66 -0.02
CA LYS A 98 -4.93 6.59 -0.20
C LYS A 98 -4.40 5.19 0.08
N TYR A 99 -3.93 4.56 -0.98
CA TYR A 99 -3.08 3.38 -0.91
C TYR A 99 -1.63 3.81 -0.95
N ILE A 100 -0.79 3.19 -0.10
CA ILE A 100 0.66 3.45 -0.08
C ILE A 100 1.42 2.15 -0.19
N LEU A 101 2.26 2.04 -1.23
CA LEU A 101 3.27 0.99 -1.35
C LEU A 101 4.65 1.55 -1.06
N ALA A 102 5.47 0.75 -0.39
CA ALA A 102 6.93 0.88 -0.45
C ALA A 102 7.44 -0.09 -1.52
N ILE A 103 8.39 0.36 -2.35
CA ILE A 103 9.01 -0.49 -3.36
C ILE A 103 10.52 -0.37 -3.25
N ASP A 104 11.19 -1.52 -3.18
CA ASP A 104 12.63 -1.62 -3.34
C ASP A 104 12.99 -1.52 -4.82
N ASN A 105 13.74 -0.48 -5.18
CA ASN A 105 14.14 -0.24 -6.56
C ASN A 105 15.14 -1.26 -7.10
N LYS A 106 15.87 -1.95 -6.22
CA LYS A 106 16.85 -2.98 -6.59
C LYS A 106 16.17 -4.34 -6.78
N THR A 107 15.42 -4.80 -5.79
CA THR A 107 14.79 -6.14 -5.81
C THR A 107 13.42 -6.15 -6.47
N ARG A 108 12.80 -4.98 -6.64
CA ARG A 108 11.40 -4.81 -7.08
C ARG A 108 10.38 -5.41 -6.12
N ARG A 109 10.79 -5.79 -4.91
CA ARG A 109 9.87 -6.20 -3.85
C ARG A 109 8.98 -5.01 -3.46
N SER A 110 7.68 -5.27 -3.33
CA SER A 110 6.68 -4.28 -2.95
C SER A 110 6.04 -4.65 -1.62
N TYR A 111 5.78 -3.65 -0.78
CA TYR A 111 5.19 -3.80 0.54
C TYR A 111 3.94 -2.94 0.66
N ARG A 112 2.83 -3.53 1.10
CA ARG A 112 1.55 -2.86 1.36
C ARG A 112 1.60 -2.15 2.70
N ILE A 113 1.68 -0.81 2.71
CA ILE A 113 1.93 -0.04 3.93
C ILE A 113 0.64 0.58 4.49
N VAL A 114 -0.22 1.17 3.65
CA VAL A 114 -1.45 1.86 4.08
C VAL A 114 -2.61 1.56 3.13
N GLY A 115 -3.80 1.39 3.70
CA GLY A 115 -5.09 1.28 2.99
C GLY A 115 -5.46 -0.14 2.54
N PHE A 116 -4.50 -1.05 2.50
CA PHE A 116 -4.68 -2.44 2.08
C PHE A 116 -5.32 -3.30 3.18
N ASN A 117 -6.00 -4.39 2.79
CA ASN A 117 -6.58 -5.37 3.71
C ASN A 117 -5.50 -6.08 4.55
N SER A 118 -4.30 -6.18 4.01
CA SER A 118 -3.10 -6.71 4.68
C SER A 118 -2.03 -5.62 4.80
N ASN A 119 -1.12 -5.79 5.73
CA ASN A 119 -0.07 -4.81 6.00
C ASN A 119 1.29 -5.50 6.10
N ASP A 120 2.23 -5.09 5.26
CA ASP A 120 3.56 -5.69 5.14
C ASP A 120 4.63 -4.85 5.86
N PHE A 121 4.25 -3.89 6.72
CA PHE A 121 5.20 -2.95 7.34
C PHE A 121 6.28 -3.64 8.17
N LEU A 122 5.96 -4.72 8.90
CA LEU A 122 6.98 -5.43 9.69
C LEU A 122 8.01 -6.15 8.81
N SER A 123 7.57 -6.75 7.71
CA SER A 123 8.48 -7.35 6.72
C SER A 123 9.33 -6.29 6.03
N PHE A 124 8.72 -5.17 5.63
CA PHE A 124 9.45 -4.01 5.12
C PHE A 124 10.53 -3.54 6.08
N LEU A 125 10.19 -3.38 7.37
CA LEU A 125 11.11 -2.94 8.40
C LEU A 125 12.25 -3.94 8.59
N SER A 126 11.93 -5.24 8.64
CA SER A 126 12.94 -6.31 8.75
C SER A 126 13.94 -6.25 7.59
N ASP A 127 13.45 -6.27 6.35
CA ASP A 127 14.30 -6.24 5.15
C ASP A 127 15.15 -4.97 5.09
N TYR A 128 14.58 -3.82 5.49
CA TYR A 128 15.31 -2.56 5.56
C TYR A 128 16.48 -2.64 6.55
N LEU A 129 16.20 -3.13 7.76
CA LEU A 129 17.20 -3.24 8.83
C LEU A 129 18.28 -4.27 8.48
N GLU A 130 17.90 -5.41 7.91
CA GLU A 130 18.83 -6.45 7.46
C GLU A 130 19.79 -5.88 6.42
N TYR A 131 19.27 -5.31 5.33
CA TYR A 131 20.10 -4.72 4.28
C TYR A 131 21.03 -3.65 4.83
N TYR A 132 20.51 -2.74 5.67
CA TYR A 132 21.34 -1.69 6.26
C TYR A 132 22.46 -2.28 7.14
N ASN A 133 22.14 -3.24 8.00
CA ASN A 133 23.07 -3.83 8.96
C ASN A 133 24.12 -4.75 8.32
N GLU A 134 23.84 -5.32 7.15
CA GLU A 134 24.81 -6.08 6.37
C GLU A 134 25.88 -5.20 5.71
N HIS A 135 25.55 -3.93 5.45
CA HIS A 135 26.39 -3.03 4.66
C HIS A 135 26.96 -1.85 5.46
N ASN A 136 26.68 -1.76 6.76
CA ASN A 136 27.17 -0.68 7.62
C ASN A 136 27.67 -1.24 8.95
N ASP A 137 28.78 -0.69 9.47
CA ASP A 137 29.38 -1.14 10.74
C ASP A 137 28.48 -0.84 11.95
N LYS A 138 27.74 0.27 11.89
CA LYS A 138 26.82 0.68 12.96
C LYS A 138 25.46 0.04 12.72
N LYS A 139 25.04 -0.84 13.63
CA LYS A 139 23.72 -1.47 13.56
C LYS A 139 22.59 -0.46 13.80
N LEU A 140 21.61 -0.46 12.91
CA LEU A 140 20.33 0.20 13.04
C LEU A 140 19.33 -0.75 13.73
N THR A 141 18.61 -0.23 14.71
CA THR A 141 17.53 -0.92 15.41
C THR A 141 16.17 -0.37 14.98
N SER A 142 15.10 -1.14 15.20
CA SER A 142 13.72 -0.69 14.93
C SER A 142 13.41 0.63 15.62
N ASN A 143 13.77 0.79 16.90
CA ASN A 143 13.52 2.03 17.64
C ASN A 143 14.26 3.24 17.04
N SER A 144 15.50 3.05 16.58
CA SER A 144 16.25 4.11 15.92
C SER A 144 15.65 4.47 14.56
N PHE A 145 15.24 3.47 13.78
CA PHE A 145 14.53 3.69 12.51
C PHE A 145 13.24 4.50 12.74
N LEU A 146 12.38 4.05 13.66
CA LEU A 146 11.08 4.67 13.97
C LEU A 146 11.22 6.11 14.50
N LYS A 147 12.35 6.43 15.15
CA LYS A 147 12.63 7.77 15.67
C LYS A 147 13.13 8.73 14.59
N ASN A 148 13.94 8.23 13.67
CA ASN A 148 14.74 9.07 12.78
C ASN A 148 14.29 9.06 11.32
N TYR A 149 13.51 8.07 10.90
CA TYR A 149 13.05 7.94 9.52
C TYR A 149 11.57 8.28 9.41
N TYR A 150 11.25 9.21 8.51
CA TYR A 150 9.91 9.71 8.30
C TYR A 150 9.54 9.73 6.82
N VAL A 151 8.29 9.36 6.53
CA VAL A 151 7.68 9.47 5.21
C VAL A 151 6.37 10.24 5.34
N GLU A 152 6.17 11.22 4.48
CA GLU A 152 4.99 12.07 4.51
C GLU A 152 3.68 11.27 4.41
N GLY A 153 2.82 11.43 5.41
CA GLY A 153 1.53 10.75 5.48
C GLY A 153 1.60 9.28 5.89
N ILE A 154 2.68 8.84 6.54
CA ILE A 154 2.79 7.52 7.16
C ILE A 154 3.22 7.69 8.62
N ASP A 155 2.48 7.07 9.55
CA ASP A 155 2.88 6.97 10.96
C ASP A 155 3.48 5.58 11.24
N PHE A 156 4.80 5.46 11.06
CA PHE A 156 5.51 4.20 11.29
C PHE A 156 5.44 3.71 12.73
N LYS A 157 5.37 4.62 13.71
CA LYS A 157 5.28 4.24 15.12
C LYS A 157 3.92 3.64 15.43
N CYS A 158 2.86 4.25 14.91
CA CYS A 158 1.51 3.68 14.97
C CYS A 158 1.48 2.29 14.30
N LEU A 159 2.04 2.15 13.08
CA LEU A 159 2.06 0.88 12.36
C LEU A 159 2.82 -0.20 13.15
N TYR A 160 4.00 0.14 13.68
CA TYR A 160 4.80 -0.78 14.47
C TYR A 160 4.03 -1.27 15.70
N ASN A 161 3.47 -0.35 16.48
CA ASN A 161 2.76 -0.69 17.72
C ASN A 161 1.48 -1.46 17.47
N GLY A 162 0.73 -1.09 16.42
CA GLY A 162 -0.53 -1.75 16.09
C GLY A 162 -0.36 -3.14 15.48
N LEU A 163 0.76 -3.41 14.80
CA LEU A 163 1.06 -4.75 14.27
C LEU A 163 1.72 -5.68 15.29
N HIS A 164 2.24 -5.14 16.40
CA HIS A 164 2.75 -5.91 17.53
C HIS A 164 1.73 -6.11 18.65
N SER A 165 0.55 -5.50 18.57
CA SER A 165 -0.49 -5.74 19.58
C SER A 165 -1.12 -7.11 19.39
N ASP A 166 -1.48 -7.75 20.51
CA ASP A 166 -2.11 -9.08 20.52
C ASP A 166 -3.40 -9.12 19.68
N GLU A 167 -4.14 -8.01 19.66
CA GLU A 167 -5.35 -7.83 18.85
C GLU A 167 -5.24 -6.57 17.99
N ILE A 168 -5.73 -6.65 16.75
CA ILE A 168 -5.74 -5.50 15.83
C ILE A 168 -6.91 -4.57 16.17
N ASP A 169 -6.63 -3.52 16.94
CA ASP A 169 -7.57 -2.43 17.24
C ASP A 169 -7.35 -1.22 16.30
N ARG A 170 -8.18 -1.14 15.24
CA ARG A 170 -8.12 -0.05 14.25
C ARG A 170 -8.68 1.29 14.75
N LYS A 171 -9.38 1.32 15.90
CA LYS A 171 -9.79 2.57 16.54
C LYS A 171 -8.63 3.18 17.31
N LYS A 172 -7.87 2.34 18.01
CA LYS A 172 -6.64 2.74 18.71
C LYS A 172 -5.48 3.04 17.76
N TYR A 173 -5.36 2.28 16.68
CA TYR A 173 -4.31 2.42 15.66
C TYR A 173 -4.91 2.81 14.30
N PRO A 174 -5.25 4.10 14.10
CA PRO A 174 -5.91 4.55 12.88
C PRO A 174 -5.05 4.37 11.62
N CYS A 175 -3.73 4.27 11.76
CA CYS A 175 -2.81 3.94 10.66
C CYS A 175 -3.06 2.55 10.04
N LEU A 176 -3.77 1.65 10.74
CA LEU A 176 -4.15 0.32 10.26
C LEU A 176 -5.56 0.28 9.65
N GLN A 177 -6.24 1.42 9.54
CA GLN A 177 -7.51 1.51 8.85
C GLN A 177 -7.33 1.17 7.37
N ARG A 178 -8.26 0.35 6.88
CA ARG A 178 -8.35 -0.09 5.50
C ARG A 178 -9.26 0.87 4.74
N VAL A 179 -9.07 0.97 3.43
CA VAL A 179 -9.98 1.74 2.58
C VAL A 179 -11.40 1.18 2.60
N ASN A 180 -11.57 -0.13 2.85
CA ASN A 180 -12.89 -0.76 2.91
C ASN A 180 -13.54 -0.73 4.30
N ASP A 181 -12.89 -0.16 5.32
CA ASP A 181 -13.46 -0.13 6.66
C ASP A 181 -14.71 0.79 6.71
N PRO A 182 -15.77 0.39 7.45
CA PRO A 182 -17.01 1.15 7.49
C PRO A 182 -16.84 2.51 8.18
N ILE A 183 -17.60 3.49 7.71
CA ILE A 183 -17.63 4.84 8.29
C ILE A 183 -18.27 4.75 9.69
N LEU A 184 -17.49 5.03 10.72
CA LEU A 184 -18.01 5.23 12.08
C LEU A 184 -18.49 6.67 12.21
N ILE A 185 -19.78 6.90 11.96
CA ILE A 185 -20.42 8.17 12.32
C ILE A 185 -20.59 8.17 13.84
N ARG A 186 -20.00 9.16 14.52
CA ARG A 186 -20.21 9.43 15.95
C ARG A 186 -21.22 10.56 16.12
#